data_AF-X1IHR8-F1
#
_entry.id   AF-X1IHR8-F1
#
_cell.length_a   1.000
_cell.length_b   1.000
_cell.length_c   1.000
_cell.angle_alpha   90.00
_cell.angle_beta   90.00
_cell.angle_gamma   90.00
#
_symmetry.space_group_name_H-M   'P 1'
#
loop_
_entity.id
_entity.type
_entity.pdbx_description
1 polymer ?
#
loop_
_entity_poly.entity_id
_entity_poly.type
_entity_poly.pdbx_seq_one_letter_code
_entity_poly.pdbx_strand_id
1 'polypeptide(L)'
;VGYPDMLTGSQLNESVSFFNLTPDNVILTVLKKAEDSSGYVVRFYEASDTDISVRLAFNFPKSIGLMHRSNLLEDNTESLPVSNNALSMNILGFAIETVKFSFSGNQPPSAVAAPIRPTERNR
;
A
#
# COMPACT_ATOMS: atom_id res chain seq x y z
N VAL A 1 36.22 32.21 -11.16
CA VAL A 1 34.81 32.55 -10.88
C VAL A 1 34.05 31.24 -10.79
N GLY A 2 33.85 30.73 -9.58
CA GLY A 2 33.12 29.49 -9.35
C GLY A 2 31.62 29.77 -9.37
N TYR A 3 30.84 28.91 -10.01
CA TYR A 3 29.39 28.95 -9.90
C TYR A 3 28.99 28.65 -8.45
N PRO A 4 28.10 29.44 -7.82
CA PRO A 4 27.60 29.10 -6.51
C PRO A 4 26.82 27.79 -6.61
N ASP A 5 27.16 26.85 -5.73
CA ASP A 5 26.49 25.56 -5.56
C ASP A 5 25.08 25.81 -5.02
N MET A 6 24.11 26.05 -5.92
CA MET A 6 22.71 26.30 -5.59
C MET A 6 21.90 25.01 -5.49
N LEU A 7 22.38 24.01 -4.75
CA LEU A 7 21.59 22.83 -4.37
C LEU A 7 21.83 22.42 -2.92
N THR A 8 21.65 23.35 -1.97
CA THR A 8 21.43 22.98 -0.56
C THR A 8 20.05 22.32 -0.44
N GLY A 9 19.95 21.01 -0.69
CA GLY A 9 18.64 20.35 -0.70
C GLY A 9 18.62 18.84 -0.83
N SER A 10 19.72 18.11 -0.62
CA SER A 10 19.69 16.64 -0.63
C SER A 10 19.20 16.10 0.74
N GLN A 11 17.88 15.96 0.90
CA GLN A 11 17.25 15.33 2.09
C GLN A 11 17.05 13.81 1.92
N LEU A 12 18.03 13.09 1.41
CA LEU A 12 18.03 11.63 1.44
C LEU A 12 19.37 11.17 2.00
N ASN A 13 19.31 10.25 2.95
CA ASN A 13 20.49 9.59 3.49
C ASN A 13 21.21 8.83 2.36
N GLU A 14 22.51 8.60 2.51
CA GLU A 14 23.32 7.80 1.57
C GLU A 14 22.73 6.40 1.33
N SER A 15 22.00 5.87 2.31
CA SER A 15 21.22 4.65 2.21
C SER A 15 19.86 4.81 2.86
N VAL A 16 18.82 4.31 2.19
CA VAL A 16 17.44 4.29 2.69
C VAL A 16 16.76 2.98 2.29
N SER A 17 16.06 2.37 3.24
CA SER A 17 15.11 1.29 2.97
C SER A 17 13.73 1.90 2.84
N PHE A 18 12.99 1.64 1.76
CA PHE A 18 11.63 2.16 1.60
C PHE A 18 10.59 1.36 2.39
N PHE A 19 10.81 0.06 2.52
CA PHE A 19 9.94 -0.84 3.25
C PHE A 19 10.73 -2.00 3.84
N ASN A 20 10.10 -2.72 4.76
CA ASN A 20 10.55 -4.00 5.29
C ASN A 20 9.34 -4.94 5.29
N LEU A 21 9.53 -6.14 4.74
CA LEU A 21 8.51 -7.18 4.61
C LEU A 21 9.02 -8.44 5.29
N THR A 22 8.21 -9.00 6.19
CA THR A 22 8.55 -10.20 6.96
C THR A 22 7.32 -11.11 7.08
N PRO A 23 7.49 -12.43 7.18
CA PRO A 23 8.75 -13.20 7.17
C PRO A 23 9.40 -13.36 5.78
N ASP A 24 10.60 -13.94 5.72
CA ASP A 24 11.43 -14.06 4.51
C ASP A 24 10.80 -14.89 3.38
N ASN A 25 9.85 -15.77 3.70
CA ASN A 25 9.07 -16.53 2.73
C ASN A 25 7.94 -15.70 2.08
N VAL A 26 7.85 -14.40 2.38
CA VAL A 26 6.94 -13.48 1.70
C VAL A 26 7.71 -12.68 0.65
N ILE A 27 7.40 -12.90 -0.61
CA ILE A 27 8.16 -12.31 -1.71
C ILE A 27 7.39 -11.14 -2.32
N LEU A 28 8.00 -9.96 -2.26
CA LEU A 28 7.50 -8.79 -2.97
C LEU A 28 7.72 -8.94 -4.47
N THR A 29 6.67 -8.78 -5.26
CA THR A 29 6.70 -8.86 -6.73
C THR A 29 6.41 -7.53 -7.41
N VAL A 30 5.64 -6.64 -6.78
CA VAL A 30 5.28 -5.35 -7.36
C VAL A 30 5.37 -4.27 -6.30
N LEU A 31 6.05 -3.18 -6.66
CA LEU A 31 5.86 -1.86 -6.06
C LEU A 31 5.71 -0.87 -7.21
N LYS A 32 4.53 -0.27 -7.35
CA LYS A 32 4.26 0.70 -8.41
C LYS A 32 3.30 1.79 -7.95
N LYS A 33 3.13 2.83 -8.77
CA LYS A 33 2.01 3.76 -8.65
C LYS A 33 0.71 3.07 -9.09
N ALA A 34 -0.39 3.35 -8.41
CA ALA A 34 -1.70 2.85 -8.82
C ALA A 34 -2.11 3.42 -10.19
N GLU A 35 -2.85 2.64 -10.98
CA GLU A 35 -3.23 3.05 -12.35
C GLU A 35 -4.30 4.13 -12.38
N ASP A 36 -5.21 4.08 -11.40
CA ASP A 36 -6.45 4.84 -11.36
C ASP A 36 -6.49 5.93 -10.27
N SER A 37 -5.42 6.07 -9.48
CA SER A 37 -5.45 6.86 -8.24
C SER A 37 -4.10 7.46 -7.84
N SER A 38 -4.13 8.42 -6.90
CA SER A 38 -2.96 9.10 -6.34
C SER A 38 -2.15 8.25 -5.33
N GLY A 39 -2.32 6.93 -5.38
CA GLY A 39 -1.73 5.97 -4.45
C GLY A 39 -0.65 5.08 -5.07
N TYR A 40 -0.23 4.09 -4.30
CA TYR A 40 0.76 3.09 -4.66
C TYR A 40 0.20 1.69 -4.42
N VAL A 41 0.69 0.73 -5.19
CA VAL A 41 0.33 -0.67 -5.09
C VAL A 41 1.56 -1.48 -4.71
N VAL A 42 1.39 -2.33 -3.71
CA VAL A 42 2.34 -3.34 -3.25
C VAL A 42 1.71 -4.70 -3.53
N ARG A 43 2.43 -5.63 -4.17
CA ARG A 43 2.00 -7.02 -4.33
C ARG A 43 3.06 -7.95 -3.81
N PHE A 44 2.64 -8.90 -3.01
CA PHE A 44 3.50 -9.95 -2.48
C PHE A 44 2.76 -11.28 -2.45
N TYR A 45 3.51 -12.37 -2.33
CA TYR A 45 2.94 -13.70 -2.18
C TYR A 45 3.66 -14.51 -1.11
N GLU A 46 2.96 -15.47 -0.52
CA GLU A 46 3.52 -16.50 0.36
C GLU A 46 4.17 -17.59 -0.50
N ALA A 47 5.48 -17.83 -0.34
CA ALA A 47 6.24 -18.76 -1.17
C ALA A 47 6.18 -20.22 -0.69
N SER A 48 5.51 -20.50 0.42
CA SER A 48 5.28 -21.83 0.96
C SER A 48 3.78 -22.16 1.05
N ASP A 49 3.45 -23.32 1.60
CA ASP A 49 2.07 -23.72 1.89
C ASP A 49 1.76 -23.50 3.38
N THR A 50 2.06 -22.30 3.90
CA THR A 50 1.95 -22.01 5.33
C THR A 50 1.13 -20.75 5.57
N ASP A 51 0.11 -20.87 6.40
CA ASP A 51 -0.61 -19.71 6.91
C ASP A 51 0.30 -18.91 7.86
N ILE A 52 0.53 -17.64 7.52
CA ILE A 52 1.49 -16.80 8.24
C ILE A 52 0.91 -15.42 8.56
N SER A 53 1.51 -14.77 9.57
CA SER A 53 1.30 -13.35 9.83
C SER A 53 2.38 -12.54 9.14
N VAL A 54 1.98 -11.69 8.21
CA VAL A 54 2.84 -10.80 7.45
C VAL A 54 2.88 -9.45 8.13
N ARG A 55 4.08 -8.86 8.17
CA ARG A 55 4.27 -7.45 8.54
C ARG A 55 4.93 -6.71 7.40
N LEU A 56 4.26 -5.66 6.91
CA LEU A 56 4.76 -4.73 5.91
C LEU A 56 4.92 -3.36 6.57
N ALA A 57 6.15 -2.93 6.81
CA ALA A 57 6.46 -1.61 7.34
C ALA A 57 7.02 -0.69 6.27
N PHE A 58 6.56 0.55 6.28
CA PHE A 58 6.98 1.61 5.36
C PHE A 58 7.85 2.63 6.10
N ASN A 59 9.01 2.94 5.52
CA ASN A 59 9.98 3.86 6.09
C ASN A 59 10.03 5.18 5.29
N PHE A 60 8.87 5.62 4.80
CA PHE A 60 8.76 6.93 4.16
C PHE A 60 8.72 8.05 5.20
N PRO A 61 9.24 9.24 4.87
CA PRO A 61 9.15 10.41 5.76
C PRO A 61 7.71 10.92 5.92
N LYS A 62 6.79 10.52 5.02
CA LYS A 62 5.36 10.81 5.10
C LYS A 62 4.61 9.65 5.75
N SER A 63 3.62 9.98 6.59
CA SER A 63 2.75 8.96 7.17
C SER A 63 1.87 8.32 6.09
N ILE A 64 1.61 7.03 6.25
CA ILE A 64 0.63 6.30 5.45
C ILE A 64 -0.77 6.71 5.91
N GLY A 65 -1.63 7.05 4.95
CA GLY A 65 -3.03 7.42 5.15
C GLY A 65 -3.94 6.22 4.99
N LEU A 66 -4.71 6.18 3.90
CA LEU A 66 -5.60 5.05 3.62
C LEU A 66 -4.83 3.86 3.05
N MET A 67 -5.27 2.67 3.44
CA MET A 67 -4.76 1.39 2.96
C MET A 67 -5.91 0.42 2.72
N HIS A 68 -5.85 -0.30 1.62
CA HIS A 68 -6.84 -1.30 1.23
C HIS A 68 -6.17 -2.56 0.74
N ARG A 69 -6.77 -3.71 1.05
CA ARG A 69 -6.58 -4.91 0.24
C ARG A 69 -7.31 -4.67 -1.09
N SER A 70 -6.70 -5.14 -2.17
CA SER A 70 -7.24 -5.01 -3.51
C SER A 70 -7.15 -6.35 -4.24
N ASN A 71 -7.96 -6.50 -5.30
CA ASN A 71 -7.82 -7.62 -6.23
C ASN A 71 -6.62 -7.39 -7.20
N LEU A 72 -6.41 -8.31 -8.13
CA LEU A 72 -5.32 -8.19 -9.13
C LEU A 72 -5.50 -7.01 -10.10
N LEU A 73 -6.74 -6.55 -10.28
CA LEU A 73 -7.12 -5.37 -11.07
C LEU A 73 -7.05 -4.06 -10.27
N GLU A 74 -6.57 -4.11 -9.03
CA GLU A 74 -6.42 -2.97 -8.11
C GLU A 74 -7.73 -2.39 -7.55
N ASP A 75 -8.87 -3.07 -7.72
CA ASP A 75 -10.12 -2.66 -7.07
C ASP A 75 -10.03 -2.91 -5.56
N ASN A 76 -10.41 -1.93 -4.75
CA ASN A 76 -10.41 -2.05 -3.30
C ASN A 76 -11.48 -3.02 -2.83
N THR A 77 -11.09 -4.03 -2.05
CA THR A 77 -12.00 -5.05 -1.51
C THR A 77 -12.22 -4.91 -0.01
N GLU A 78 -11.21 -4.47 0.74
CA GLU A 78 -11.24 -4.38 2.20
C GLU A 78 -10.36 -3.22 2.67
N SER A 79 -10.83 -2.42 3.63
CA SER A 79 -9.99 -1.44 4.31
C SER A 79 -9.10 -2.13 5.34
N LEU A 80 -7.80 -1.83 5.30
CA LEU A 80 -6.83 -2.43 6.20
C LEU A 80 -6.38 -1.42 7.27
N PRO A 81 -6.21 -1.85 8.54
CA PRO A 81 -5.67 -0.99 9.57
C PRO A 81 -4.18 -0.73 9.30
N VAL A 82 -3.76 0.52 9.47
CA VAL A 82 -2.35 0.92 9.47
C VAL A 82 -2.02 1.57 10.79
N SER A 83 -0.90 1.15 11.40
CA SER A 83 -0.40 1.73 12.64
C SER A 83 1.10 1.90 12.54
N ASN A 84 1.61 3.08 12.91
CA ASN A 84 3.03 3.40 12.83
C ASN A 84 3.65 3.09 11.45
N ASN A 85 2.95 3.48 10.37
CA ASN A 85 3.33 3.17 8.98
C ASN A 85 3.57 1.67 8.73
N ALA A 86 2.86 0.80 9.43
CA ALA A 86 2.96 -0.63 9.23
C ALA A 86 1.57 -1.28 9.16
N LEU A 87 1.50 -2.30 8.33
CA LEU A 87 0.39 -3.24 8.21
C LEU A 87 0.82 -4.57 8.81
N SER A 88 -0.07 -5.17 9.59
CA SER A 88 0.01 -6.58 9.97
C SER A 88 -1.25 -7.30 9.52
N MET A 89 -1.10 -8.43 8.82
CA MET A 89 -2.22 -9.20 8.30
C MET A 89 -1.89 -10.68 8.24
N ASN A 90 -2.89 -11.55 8.42
CA ASN A 90 -2.71 -12.98 8.20
C ASN A 90 -3.07 -13.32 6.76
N ILE A 91 -2.28 -14.19 6.14
CA ILE A 91 -2.46 -14.67 4.78
C ILE A 91 -2.33 -16.19 4.76
N LEU A 92 -2.98 -16.82 3.78
CA LEU A 92 -2.92 -18.27 3.61
C LEU A 92 -1.65 -18.69 2.87
N GLY A 93 -1.31 -19.98 2.97
CA GLY A 93 -0.32 -20.61 2.10
C GLY A 93 -0.58 -20.31 0.62
N PHE A 94 0.48 -20.00 -0.13
CA PHE A 94 0.46 -19.57 -1.53
C PHE A 94 -0.44 -18.36 -1.88
N ALA A 95 -0.93 -17.61 -0.90
CA ALA A 95 -1.78 -16.46 -1.16
C ALA A 95 -1.00 -15.35 -1.89
N ILE A 96 -1.68 -14.70 -2.84
CA ILE A 96 -1.20 -13.46 -3.48
C ILE A 96 -1.99 -12.31 -2.88
N GLU A 97 -1.29 -11.37 -2.24
CA GLU A 97 -1.88 -10.19 -1.66
C GLU A 97 -1.51 -8.95 -2.48
N THR A 98 -2.52 -8.13 -2.77
CA THR A 98 -2.33 -6.80 -3.35
C THR A 98 -2.83 -5.77 -2.36
N VAL A 99 -1.97 -4.84 -1.97
CA VAL A 99 -2.28 -3.75 -1.04
C VAL A 99 -2.10 -2.42 -1.74
N LYS A 100 -3.15 -1.60 -1.75
CA LYS A 100 -3.11 -0.22 -2.25
C LYS A 100 -3.01 0.73 -1.05
N PHE A 101 -2.08 1.69 -1.09
CA PHE A 101 -1.93 2.68 -0.02
C PHE A 101 -1.71 4.11 -0.56
N SER A 102 -1.97 5.10 0.28
CA SER A 102 -1.73 6.52 0.01
C SER A 102 -0.98 7.17 1.19
N PHE A 103 -0.32 8.31 0.96
CA PHE A 103 0.20 9.12 2.06
C PHE A 103 -0.92 9.96 2.68
N SER A 104 -0.81 10.26 3.97
CA SER A 104 -1.71 11.21 4.63
C SER A 104 -1.67 12.58 3.91
N GLY A 105 -2.84 13.19 3.72
CA GLY A 105 -3.01 14.41 2.91
C GLY A 105 -3.09 14.18 1.39
N ASN A 106 -2.80 12.97 0.89
CA ASN A 106 -2.99 12.56 -0.50
C ASN A 106 -4.28 11.71 -0.59
N GLN A 107 -5.42 12.29 -0.22
CA GLN A 107 -6.71 11.61 -0.39
C GLN A 107 -7.01 11.48 -1.89
N PRO A 108 -7.26 10.26 -2.41
CA PRO A 108 -7.96 10.15 -3.69
C PRO A 108 -9.30 10.89 -3.54
N PRO A 109 -9.77 11.61 -4.57
CA PRO A 109 -11.11 12.17 -4.53
C PRO A 109 -12.07 11.05 -4.16
N SER A 110 -12.78 11.25 -3.05
CA SER A 110 -13.68 10.29 -2.43
C SER A 110 -14.44 9.51 -3.50
N ALA A 111 -14.38 8.18 -3.45
CA ALA A 111 -15.30 7.35 -4.22
C ALA A 111 -16.70 7.88 -3.90
N VAL A 112 -17.30 8.58 -4.86
CA VAL A 112 -18.68 9.05 -4.79
C VAL A 112 -19.49 7.86 -4.32
N ALA A 113 -20.14 8.02 -3.16
CA ALA A 113 -20.96 7.00 -2.54
C ALA A 113 -21.68 6.20 -3.63
N ALA A 114 -21.40 4.89 -3.71
CA ALA A 114 -22.10 4.03 -4.64
C ALA A 114 -23.60 4.30 -4.47
N PRO A 115 -24.35 4.58 -5.55
CA PRO A 115 -25.74 4.95 -5.42
C PRO A 115 -26.46 3.83 -4.68
N ILE A 116 -27.19 4.22 -3.62
CA ILE A 116 -28.09 3.32 -2.90
C ILE A 116 -28.98 2.67 -3.97
N ARG A 117 -28.77 1.38 -4.23
CA ARG A 117 -29.71 0.62 -5.07
C ARG A 117 -31.05 0.69 -4.35
N PRO A 118 -32.12 1.21 -4.97
CA PRO A 118 -33.45 1.08 -4.41
C PRO A 118 -33.70 -0.42 -4.22
N THR A 119 -33.99 -0.83 -3.00
CA THR A 119 -34.57 -2.14 -2.76
C THR A 119 -35.88 -2.18 -3.53
N GLU A 120 -35.95 -3.03 -4.56
CA GLU A 120 -37.22 -3.42 -5.16
C GLU A 120 -38.08 -4.01 -4.04
N ARG A 121 -39.02 -3.19 -3.56
CA ARG A 121 -40.00 -3.60 -2.58
C ARG A 121 -41.07 -4.36 -3.34
N ASN A 122 -41.10 -5.67 -3.11
CA ASN A 122 -42.19 -6.60 -3.45
C ASN A 122 -43.55 -5.93 -3.64
N ARG A 123 -44.16 -6.16 -4.81
CA ARG A 123 -45.58 -6.44 -4.98
C ARG A 123 -45.75 -7.53 -6.01
#